data_AF-A0A0N0LXV0-F1
#
_entry.id   AF-A0A0N0LXV0-F1
#
_cell.length_a   1.000
_cell.length_b   1.000
_cell.length_c   1.000
_cell.angle_alpha   90.00
_cell.angle_beta   90.00
_cell.angle_gamma   90.00
#
_symmetry.space_group_name_H-M   'P 1'
#
loop_
_entity.id
_entity.type
_entity.pdbx_description
1 polymer ?
#
loop_
_entity_poly.entity_id
_entity_poly.type
_entity_poly.pdbx_seq_one_letter_code
_entity_poly.pdbx_strand_id
1 'polypeptide(L)'
;MPLQELTPPPPAPQRSDDADTFIERADAFVAWQSTFAAEIGVLTAQLETTAALIAAAPAYADPGLVAMTGKVPAADRLIYFTGAATSALAQITARARDWLAGADADDMLDALGLIAGVKAMLLADDAAAARAGITAARSGANDDITSIRQVATIEETGTVAANGLGFRGLPQNTKTAAYQIALSDAGKQIAITTGGVTIPANAAVAFPIGTTVVLFNNSGANQAVAITTDTLRFAGTTLTGARTLLPYGLATLVKVDAVTWVISGSIG
;
A
#
# COMPACT_ATOMS: atom_id res chain seq x y z
N MET A 1 -51.74 -18.58 30.25
CA MET A 1 -53.03 -19.30 30.15
C MET A 1 -54.10 -18.26 29.87
N PRO A 2 -55.01 -18.47 28.91
CA PRO A 2 -56.14 -17.57 28.75
C PRO A 2 -56.98 -17.57 30.03
N LEU A 3 -57.42 -16.38 30.47
CA LEU A 3 -58.40 -16.27 31.55
C LEU A 3 -59.72 -16.86 31.06
N GLN A 4 -60.46 -17.54 31.94
CA GLN A 4 -61.77 -18.05 31.56
C GLN A 4 -62.76 -16.91 31.29
N GLU A 5 -63.71 -17.15 30.39
CA GLU A 5 -64.84 -16.27 30.17
C GLU A 5 -65.93 -16.52 31.23
N LEU A 6 -66.64 -15.47 31.63
CA LEU A 6 -67.75 -15.58 32.59
C LEU A 6 -69.07 -15.79 31.85
N THR A 7 -69.92 -16.68 32.36
CA THR A 7 -71.24 -16.92 31.78
C THR A 7 -72.12 -15.67 31.97
N PRO A 8 -72.69 -15.11 30.89
CA PRO A 8 -73.53 -13.91 30.99
C PRO A 8 -74.83 -14.18 31.76
N PRO A 9 -75.41 -13.18 32.45
CA PRO A 9 -76.63 -13.36 33.21
C PRO A 9 -77.83 -13.69 32.31
N PRO A 10 -78.75 -14.56 32.76
CA PRO A 10 -80.04 -14.76 32.08
C PRO A 10 -80.92 -13.50 32.20
N PRO A 11 -82.00 -13.39 31.40
CA PRO A 11 -82.95 -12.29 31.50
C PRO A 11 -83.50 -12.13 32.93
N ALA A 12 -83.42 -10.91 33.48
CA ALA A 12 -83.89 -10.64 34.82
C ALA A 12 -85.42 -10.78 34.93
N PRO A 13 -85.96 -11.29 36.06
CA PRO A 13 -87.40 -11.31 36.31
C PRO A 13 -87.96 -9.88 36.39
N GLN A 14 -89.07 -9.63 35.71
CA GLN A 14 -89.70 -8.31 35.63
C GLN A 14 -91.02 -8.28 36.39
N ARG A 15 -91.36 -7.14 36.97
CA ARG A 15 -92.67 -6.96 37.66
C ARG A 15 -93.88 -7.09 36.73
N SER A 16 -93.65 -7.03 35.42
CA SER A 16 -94.64 -7.21 34.36
C SER A 16 -94.78 -8.66 33.88
N ASP A 17 -93.94 -9.59 34.35
CA ASP A 17 -94.04 -11.01 34.01
C ASP A 17 -95.26 -11.63 34.70
N ASP A 18 -95.90 -12.62 34.07
CA ASP A 18 -96.88 -13.45 34.76
C ASP A 18 -96.21 -14.29 35.86
N ALA A 19 -97.01 -14.83 36.78
CA ALA A 19 -96.49 -15.48 37.98
C ALA A 19 -95.55 -16.66 37.68
N ASP A 20 -95.85 -17.47 36.66
CA ASP A 20 -95.05 -18.65 36.31
C ASP A 20 -93.75 -18.23 35.62
N THR A 21 -93.80 -17.29 34.67
CA THR A 21 -92.61 -16.73 34.01
C THR A 21 -91.69 -16.01 34.99
N PHE A 22 -92.26 -15.30 35.98
CA PHE A 22 -91.48 -14.63 37.02
C PHE A 22 -90.72 -15.65 37.87
N ILE A 23 -91.37 -16.73 38.28
CA ILE A 23 -90.76 -17.82 39.06
C ILE A 23 -89.65 -18.48 38.26
N GLU A 24 -89.89 -18.83 37.00
CA GLU A 24 -88.89 -19.47 36.13
C GLU A 24 -87.64 -18.60 35.96
N ARG A 25 -87.81 -17.29 35.70
CA ARG A 25 -86.69 -16.35 35.57
C ARG A 25 -85.98 -16.10 36.90
N ALA A 26 -86.72 -16.06 38.00
CA ALA A 26 -86.14 -15.93 39.34
C ALA A 26 -85.27 -17.15 39.68
N ASP A 27 -85.77 -18.36 39.42
CA ASP A 27 -85.04 -19.61 39.64
C ASP A 27 -83.81 -19.70 38.74
N ALA A 28 -83.92 -19.33 37.45
CA ALA A 28 -82.80 -19.27 36.53
C ALA A 28 -81.73 -18.25 36.95
N PHE A 29 -82.14 -17.09 37.49
CA PHE A 29 -81.23 -16.07 37.99
C PHE A 29 -80.52 -16.53 39.27
N VAL A 30 -81.22 -17.21 40.19
CA VAL A 30 -80.63 -17.79 41.40
C VAL A 30 -79.65 -18.91 41.04
N ALA A 31 -80.01 -19.77 40.09
CA ALA A 31 -79.12 -20.80 39.57
C ALA A 31 -77.86 -20.18 38.92
N TRP A 32 -78.01 -19.17 38.06
CA TRP A 32 -76.90 -18.45 37.46
C TRP A 32 -75.98 -17.81 38.50
N GLN A 33 -76.53 -17.21 39.58
CA GLN A 33 -75.70 -16.64 40.65
C GLN A 33 -74.76 -17.69 41.27
N SER A 34 -75.25 -18.92 41.47
CA SER A 34 -74.42 -20.01 42.00
C SER A 34 -73.28 -20.39 41.04
N THR A 35 -73.55 -20.44 39.75
CA THR A 35 -72.56 -20.69 38.69
C THR A 35 -71.56 -19.53 38.60
N PHE A 36 -72.04 -18.29 38.57
CA PHE A 36 -71.22 -17.08 38.52
C PHE A 36 -70.31 -16.96 39.74
N ALA A 37 -70.78 -17.31 40.94
CA ALA A 37 -69.95 -17.35 42.14
C ALA A 37 -68.81 -18.37 42.03
N ALA A 38 -69.09 -19.57 41.49
CA ALA A 38 -68.07 -20.58 41.24
C ALA A 38 -67.05 -20.12 40.17
N GLU A 39 -67.53 -19.51 39.08
CA GLU A 39 -66.69 -18.94 38.03
C GLU A 39 -65.80 -17.81 38.59
N ILE A 40 -66.32 -16.89 39.38
CA ILE A 40 -65.50 -15.86 40.05
C ILE A 40 -64.42 -16.49 40.93
N GLY A 41 -64.73 -17.57 41.65
CA GLY A 41 -63.74 -18.32 42.44
C GLY A 41 -62.59 -18.87 41.59
N VAL A 42 -62.90 -19.45 40.43
CA VAL A 42 -61.89 -19.97 39.49
C VAL A 42 -61.09 -18.84 38.84
N LEU A 43 -61.73 -17.74 38.43
CA LEU A 43 -61.05 -16.57 37.87
C LEU A 43 -60.08 -15.96 38.90
N THR A 44 -60.49 -15.90 40.16
CA THR A 44 -59.64 -15.44 41.26
C THR A 44 -58.41 -16.33 41.39
N ALA A 45 -58.57 -17.66 41.39
CA ALA A 45 -57.43 -18.58 41.44
C ALA A 45 -56.50 -18.47 40.21
N GLN A 46 -57.05 -18.26 39.00
CA GLN A 46 -56.27 -18.01 37.79
C GLN A 46 -55.48 -16.70 37.87
N LEU A 47 -56.08 -15.64 38.41
CA LEU A 47 -55.43 -14.35 38.64
C LEU A 47 -54.32 -14.46 39.69
N GLU A 48 -54.57 -15.16 40.80
CA GLU A 48 -53.55 -15.43 41.84
C GLU A 48 -52.37 -16.22 41.28
N THR A 49 -52.64 -17.26 40.48
CA THR A 49 -51.59 -18.05 39.82
C THR A 49 -50.78 -17.20 38.83
N THR A 50 -51.46 -16.36 38.05
CA THR A 50 -50.80 -15.46 37.10
C THR A 50 -49.95 -14.41 37.82
N ALA A 51 -50.47 -13.84 38.91
CA ALA A 51 -49.74 -12.91 39.76
C ALA A 51 -48.51 -13.57 40.41
N ALA A 52 -48.62 -14.82 40.87
CA ALA A 52 -47.50 -15.58 41.41
C ALA A 52 -46.41 -15.85 40.36
N LEU A 53 -46.79 -16.19 39.13
CA LEU A 53 -45.85 -16.37 38.01
C LEU A 53 -45.12 -15.07 37.67
N ILE A 54 -45.84 -13.94 37.64
CA ILE A 54 -45.25 -12.62 37.41
C ILE A 54 -44.28 -12.26 38.55
N ALA A 55 -44.65 -12.51 39.80
CA ALA A 55 -43.81 -12.24 40.96
C ALA A 55 -42.54 -13.11 41.01
N ALA A 56 -42.61 -14.35 40.50
CA ALA A 56 -41.47 -15.26 40.44
C ALA A 56 -40.57 -15.04 39.22
N ALA A 57 -41.05 -14.38 38.16
CA ALA A 57 -40.32 -14.14 36.92
C ALA A 57 -38.90 -13.55 37.11
N PRO A 58 -38.65 -12.59 38.02
CA PRO A 58 -37.31 -12.06 38.26
C PRO A 58 -36.29 -13.09 38.77
N ALA A 59 -36.73 -14.16 39.46
CA ALA A 59 -35.85 -15.21 39.99
C ALA A 59 -35.39 -16.20 38.91
N TYR A 60 -36.17 -16.32 37.82
CA TYR A 60 -35.84 -17.14 36.65
C TYR A 60 -35.19 -16.34 35.53
N ALA A 61 -35.13 -15.01 35.67
CA ALA A 61 -34.46 -14.16 34.70
C ALA A 61 -32.94 -14.37 34.82
N ASP A 62 -32.28 -14.52 33.66
CA ASP A 62 -30.82 -14.62 33.60
C ASP A 62 -30.19 -13.40 34.33
N PRO A 63 -29.36 -13.62 35.38
CA PRO A 63 -28.80 -12.53 36.16
C PRO A 63 -27.99 -11.53 35.31
N GLY A 64 -27.40 -11.96 34.20
CA GLY A 64 -26.72 -11.11 33.25
C GLY A 64 -27.69 -10.19 32.50
N LEU A 65 -28.79 -10.73 31.98
CA LEU A 65 -29.82 -9.93 31.31
C LEU A 65 -30.48 -8.92 32.26
N VAL A 66 -30.76 -9.34 33.50
CA VAL A 66 -31.27 -8.43 34.55
C VAL A 66 -30.27 -7.31 34.83
N ALA A 67 -28.98 -7.63 34.90
CA ALA A 67 -27.95 -6.64 35.16
C ALA A 67 -27.86 -5.55 34.08
N MET A 68 -28.28 -5.83 32.85
CA MET A 68 -28.32 -4.85 31.75
C MET A 68 -29.57 -3.94 31.79
N THR A 69 -30.58 -4.28 32.61
CA THR A 69 -31.79 -3.47 32.74
C THR A 69 -31.49 -2.09 33.34
N GLY A 70 -32.23 -1.06 32.90
CA GLY A 70 -32.06 0.31 33.38
C GLY A 70 -30.79 1.04 32.88
N LYS A 71 -29.95 0.40 32.06
CA LYS A 71 -28.87 1.09 31.34
C LYS A 71 -29.44 1.87 30.16
N VAL A 72 -29.00 3.11 29.98
CA VAL A 72 -29.38 3.95 28.83
C VAL A 72 -28.31 3.80 27.74
N PRO A 73 -28.63 3.18 26.59
CA PRO A 73 -27.71 3.13 25.47
C PRO A 73 -27.45 4.54 24.92
N ALA A 74 -26.22 4.79 24.50
CA ALA A 74 -25.86 5.96 23.72
C ALA A 74 -24.72 5.60 22.76
N ALA A 75 -24.52 6.42 21.73
CA ALA A 75 -23.50 6.17 20.72
C ALA A 75 -22.08 6.03 21.30
N ASP A 76 -21.79 6.66 22.45
CA ASP A 76 -20.49 6.63 23.12
C ASP A 76 -20.45 5.69 24.34
N ARG A 77 -21.39 4.75 24.48
CA ARG A 77 -21.50 3.88 25.65
C ARG A 77 -21.47 2.40 25.28
N LEU A 78 -20.63 1.63 25.98
CA LEU A 78 -20.58 0.16 25.93
C LEU A 78 -21.04 -0.41 27.28
N ILE A 79 -22.03 -1.31 27.25
CA ILE A 79 -22.41 -2.08 28.44
C ILE A 79 -21.37 -3.18 28.66
N TYR A 80 -20.89 -3.32 29.89
CA TYR A 80 -19.98 -4.40 30.28
C TYR A 80 -20.33 -4.92 31.68
N PHE A 81 -19.97 -6.17 31.94
CA PHE A 81 -20.20 -6.80 33.24
C PHE A 81 -19.04 -6.52 34.20
N THR A 82 -19.38 -6.11 35.41
CA THR A 82 -18.44 -5.93 36.53
C THR A 82 -18.50 -7.09 37.53
N GLY A 83 -19.38 -8.05 37.29
CA GLY A 83 -19.62 -9.25 38.09
C GLY A 83 -20.72 -10.09 37.48
N ALA A 84 -21.00 -11.27 38.06
CA ALA A 84 -21.96 -12.24 37.50
C ALA A 84 -23.41 -11.73 37.37
N ALA A 85 -23.78 -10.69 38.13
CA ALA A 85 -25.11 -10.08 38.12
C ALA A 85 -25.04 -8.53 38.19
N THR A 86 -23.92 -7.94 37.79
CA THR A 86 -23.73 -6.47 37.81
C THR A 86 -23.15 -5.99 36.49
N SER A 87 -23.73 -4.91 35.95
CA SER A 87 -23.23 -4.26 34.74
C SER A 87 -23.02 -2.76 34.94
N ALA A 88 -22.16 -2.19 34.10
CA ALA A 88 -21.86 -0.77 34.05
C ALA A 88 -21.79 -0.29 32.59
N LEU A 89 -21.78 1.03 32.41
CA LEU A 89 -21.58 1.67 31.11
C LEU A 89 -20.18 2.28 31.07
N ALA A 90 -19.34 1.79 30.17
CA ALA A 90 -18.06 2.41 29.85
C ALA A 90 -18.31 3.48 28.78
N GLN A 91 -17.68 4.65 28.93
CA GLN A 91 -17.63 5.63 27.86
C GLN A 91 -16.51 5.26 26.89
N ILE A 92 -16.84 5.16 25.60
CA ILE A 92 -15.86 4.94 24.54
C ILE A 92 -15.64 6.24 23.76
N THR A 93 -14.38 6.64 23.65
CA THR A 93 -13.99 7.89 22.97
C THR A 93 -14.36 7.85 21.49
N ALA A 94 -14.48 9.02 20.85
CA ALA A 94 -14.72 9.08 19.41
C ALA A 94 -13.68 8.27 18.61
N ARG A 95 -12.39 8.42 18.94
CA ARG A 95 -11.31 7.66 18.29
C ARG A 95 -11.44 6.14 18.45
N ALA A 96 -11.89 5.66 19.61
CA ALA A 96 -12.11 4.23 19.81
C ALA A 96 -13.29 3.72 18.97
N ARG A 97 -14.33 4.54 18.77
CA ARG A 97 -15.45 4.20 17.89
C ARG A 97 -15.05 4.21 16.42
N ASP A 98 -14.25 5.18 16.00
CA ASP A 98 -13.73 5.24 14.62
C ASP A 98 -12.92 3.97 14.30
N TRP A 99 -12.09 3.51 15.25
CA TRP A 99 -11.37 2.25 15.11
C TRP A 99 -12.29 1.02 15.07
N LEU A 100 -13.28 0.93 15.96
CA LEU A 100 -14.24 -0.19 15.99
C LEU A 100 -15.17 -0.24 14.77
N ALA A 101 -15.37 0.89 14.08
CA ALA A 101 -16.25 1.01 12.93
C ALA A 101 -15.58 0.63 11.60
N GLY A 102 -14.27 0.34 11.58
CA GLY A 102 -13.57 -0.07 10.37
C GLY A 102 -14.13 -1.37 9.79
N ALA A 103 -14.33 -1.43 8.48
CA ALA A 103 -14.90 -2.61 7.82
C ALA A 103 -13.89 -3.77 7.71
N ASP A 104 -12.60 -3.44 7.69
CA ASP A 104 -11.49 -4.38 7.64
C ASP A 104 -10.26 -3.86 8.40
N ALA A 105 -9.18 -4.63 8.35
CA ALA A 105 -7.94 -4.28 9.04
C ALA A 105 -7.28 -3.00 8.48
N ASP A 106 -7.46 -2.65 7.20
CA ASP A 106 -6.86 -1.43 6.64
C ASP A 106 -7.59 -0.19 7.18
N ASP A 107 -8.93 -0.22 7.19
CA ASP A 107 -9.77 0.84 7.78
C ASP A 107 -9.43 1.05 9.27
N MET A 108 -9.24 -0.04 10.02
CA MET A 108 -8.85 0.01 11.43
C MET A 108 -7.46 0.65 11.62
N LEU A 109 -6.50 0.34 10.76
CA LEU A 109 -5.15 0.92 10.82
C LEU A 109 -5.15 2.40 10.40
N ASP A 110 -6.03 2.81 9.48
CA ASP A 110 -6.26 4.21 9.13
C ASP A 110 -6.83 5.01 10.30
N ALA A 111 -7.79 4.46 11.05
CA ALA A 111 -8.31 5.08 12.27
C ALA A 111 -7.24 5.26 13.36
N LEU A 112 -6.19 4.44 13.36
CA LEU A 112 -5.02 4.63 14.23
C LEU A 112 -4.07 5.72 13.73
N GLY A 113 -4.18 6.15 12.47
CA GLY A 113 -3.34 7.18 11.85
C GLY A 113 -2.00 6.64 11.34
N LEU A 114 -1.94 5.36 10.98
CA LEU A 114 -0.71 4.73 10.50
C LEU A 114 -0.42 5.14 9.05
N ILE A 115 0.84 5.40 8.74
CA ILE A 115 1.26 5.70 7.37
C ILE A 115 1.19 4.45 6.48
N ALA A 116 0.97 4.65 5.18
CA ALA A 116 0.78 3.57 4.21
C ALA A 116 1.88 2.49 4.25
N GLY A 117 3.14 2.87 4.44
CA GLY A 117 4.25 1.92 4.52
C GLY A 117 4.17 0.99 5.73
N VAL A 118 3.68 1.48 6.88
CA VAL A 118 3.49 0.65 8.08
C VAL A 118 2.26 -0.24 7.91
N LYS A 119 1.17 0.28 7.34
CA LYS A 119 -0.03 -0.52 7.02
C LYS A 119 0.32 -1.71 6.13
N ALA A 120 1.07 -1.47 5.05
CA ALA A 120 1.50 -2.51 4.13
C ALA A 120 2.34 -3.62 4.78
N MET A 121 3.08 -3.32 5.86
CA MET A 121 3.83 -4.31 6.61
C MET A 121 2.96 -5.10 7.59
N LEU A 122 1.97 -4.45 8.22
CA LEU A 122 1.06 -5.08 9.17
C LEU A 122 0.00 -5.94 8.50
N LEU A 123 -0.40 -5.58 7.27
CA LEU A 123 -1.39 -6.29 6.46
C LEU A 123 -0.77 -7.39 5.59
N ALA A 124 0.53 -7.62 5.70
CA ALA A 124 1.20 -8.62 4.88
C ALA A 124 0.94 -10.04 5.39
N ASP A 125 0.42 -10.89 4.50
CA ASP A 125 0.13 -12.30 4.80
C ASP A 125 1.39 -13.17 4.96
N ASP A 126 2.53 -12.68 4.47
CA ASP A 126 3.81 -13.35 4.60
C ASP A 126 4.99 -12.38 4.65
N ALA A 127 6.17 -12.94 4.91
CA ALA A 127 7.40 -12.15 5.00
C ALA A 127 7.80 -11.52 3.65
N ALA A 128 7.42 -12.08 2.50
CA ALA A 128 7.72 -11.50 1.18
C ALA A 128 6.83 -10.29 0.90
N ALA A 129 5.53 -10.38 1.16
CA ALA A 129 4.58 -9.27 1.09
C ALA A 129 4.97 -8.15 2.07
N ALA A 130 5.41 -8.48 3.28
CA ALA A 130 5.88 -7.49 4.26
C ALA A 130 7.10 -6.72 3.74
N ARG A 131 8.06 -7.46 3.15
CA ARG A 131 9.23 -6.85 2.49
C ARG A 131 8.84 -6.02 1.27
N ALA A 132 7.82 -6.41 0.51
CA ALA A 132 7.30 -5.63 -0.62
C ALA A 132 6.64 -4.31 -0.15
N GLY A 133 5.89 -4.34 0.95
CA GLY A 133 5.33 -3.14 1.59
C GLY A 133 6.40 -2.18 2.10
N ILE A 134 7.48 -2.70 2.73
CA ILE A 134 8.68 -1.91 3.05
C ILE A 134 9.35 -1.39 1.77
N THR A 135 9.35 -2.17 0.68
CA THR A 135 9.93 -1.75 -0.60
C THR A 135 9.11 -0.64 -1.28
N ALA A 136 7.79 -0.58 -1.07
CA ALA A 136 6.96 0.56 -1.48
C ALA A 136 7.22 1.81 -0.61
N ALA A 137 7.47 1.63 0.69
CA ALA A 137 8.03 2.71 1.53
C ALA A 137 9.45 3.11 1.07
N ARG A 138 10.22 2.16 0.54
CA ARG A 138 11.53 2.37 -0.13
C ARG A 138 11.40 3.06 -1.49
N SER A 139 10.21 3.14 -2.08
CA SER A 139 9.98 3.98 -3.27
C SER A 139 10.11 5.48 -2.94
N GLY A 140 10.08 5.87 -1.65
CA GLY A 140 10.51 7.18 -1.17
C GLY A 140 11.86 7.18 -0.43
N ALA A 141 12.54 6.03 -0.32
CA ALA A 141 13.90 5.91 0.22
C ALA A 141 14.89 5.36 -0.84
N ASN A 142 14.59 5.61 -2.11
CA ASN A 142 15.45 5.30 -3.25
C ASN A 142 15.58 6.51 -4.18
N ASP A 143 15.66 7.71 -3.60
CA ASP A 143 16.22 8.87 -4.29
C ASP A 143 17.75 8.74 -4.44
N ASP A 144 18.35 7.75 -3.78
CA ASP A 144 19.79 7.66 -3.50
C ASP A 144 20.37 6.26 -3.82
N ILE A 145 20.53 5.93 -5.12
CA ILE A 145 21.79 5.27 -5.50
C ILE A 145 22.86 6.38 -5.44
N THR A 146 23.42 6.63 -4.26
CA THR A 146 24.47 7.64 -4.04
C THR A 146 25.88 7.07 -3.97
N SER A 147 26.07 5.77 -3.66
CA SER A 147 27.33 5.04 -3.95
C SER A 147 27.21 3.51 -3.84
N ILE A 148 28.01 2.77 -4.63
CA ILE A 148 28.22 1.31 -4.50
C ILE A 148 29.16 1.08 -3.30
N ARG A 149 28.67 0.57 -2.18
CA ARG A 149 29.52 0.25 -1.01
C ARG A 149 29.64 -1.25 -0.82
N GLN A 150 30.83 -1.71 -1.22
CA GLN A 150 31.60 -2.82 -0.69
C GLN A 150 30.83 -4.12 -0.50
N VAL A 151 30.86 -4.93 -1.56
CA VAL A 151 30.23 -6.26 -1.74
C VAL A 151 28.84 -6.20 -2.37
N ALA A 152 28.72 -5.45 -3.47
CA ALA A 152 27.82 -5.86 -4.54
C ALA A 152 28.58 -6.88 -5.40
N THR A 153 28.23 -8.17 -5.31
CA THR A 153 28.59 -9.09 -6.40
C THR A 153 27.77 -8.66 -7.59
N ILE A 154 28.38 -7.95 -8.53
CA ILE A 154 27.79 -7.72 -9.86
C ILE A 154 28.01 -9.03 -10.61
N GLU A 155 27.15 -10.02 -10.37
CA GLU A 155 27.14 -11.23 -11.18
C GLU A 155 26.56 -10.89 -12.54
N GLU A 156 27.42 -10.68 -13.53
CA GLU A 156 27.00 -10.93 -14.91
C GLU A 156 26.85 -12.44 -15.06
N THR A 157 25.61 -12.93 -15.07
CA THR A 157 25.33 -14.23 -15.67
C THR A 157 25.39 -14.03 -17.20
N GLY A 158 26.60 -14.00 -17.77
CA GLY A 158 26.77 -13.75 -19.22
C GLY A 158 28.17 -13.40 -19.69
N THR A 159 28.31 -13.15 -20.99
CA THR A 159 29.56 -12.77 -21.66
C THR A 159 29.93 -11.32 -21.39
N VAL A 160 31.10 -11.10 -20.80
CA VAL A 160 31.66 -9.76 -20.50
C VAL A 160 31.89 -8.96 -21.78
N ALA A 161 31.23 -7.79 -21.88
CA ALA A 161 31.36 -6.85 -22.99
C ALA A 161 31.96 -5.51 -22.55
N ALA A 162 32.63 -4.80 -23.46
CA ALA A 162 33.34 -3.54 -23.14
C ALA A 162 32.42 -2.39 -22.66
N ASN A 163 31.11 -2.55 -22.81
CA ASN A 163 30.06 -1.64 -22.37
C ASN A 163 29.32 -2.12 -21.11
N GLY A 164 29.83 -3.14 -20.40
CA GLY A 164 29.35 -3.52 -19.07
C GLY A 164 29.59 -2.42 -18.03
N LEU A 165 28.79 -2.41 -16.96
CA LEU A 165 28.88 -1.41 -15.90
C LEU A 165 30.25 -1.45 -15.21
N GLY A 166 30.99 -0.33 -15.25
CA GLY A 166 32.34 -0.16 -14.70
C GLY A 166 33.43 -0.26 -15.78
N PHE A 167 33.95 0.88 -16.25
CA PHE A 167 35.01 0.92 -17.26
C PHE A 167 36.33 0.38 -16.69
N ARG A 168 36.59 -0.93 -16.85
CA ARG A 168 37.90 -1.55 -16.56
C ARG A 168 38.82 -1.61 -17.80
N GLY A 169 38.42 -0.97 -18.90
CA GLY A 169 39.15 -0.81 -20.16
C GLY A 169 38.52 0.28 -21.05
N LEU A 170 39.05 0.50 -22.25
CA LEU A 170 38.49 1.42 -23.25
C LEU A 170 37.62 0.64 -24.25
N PRO A 171 36.32 0.94 -24.41
CA PRO A 171 35.52 0.33 -25.46
C PRO A 171 36.12 0.60 -26.84
N GLN A 172 36.27 -0.45 -27.66
CA GLN A 172 36.81 -0.31 -29.00
C GLN A 172 35.70 0.00 -30.02
N ASN A 173 35.93 1.01 -30.84
CA ASN A 173 35.10 1.41 -31.97
C ASN A 173 35.91 1.21 -33.26
N THR A 174 35.70 0.09 -33.95
CA THR A 174 36.44 -0.30 -35.15
C THR A 174 35.92 0.43 -36.38
N LYS A 175 36.83 0.96 -37.21
CA LYS A 175 36.54 1.75 -38.41
C LYS A 175 37.35 1.26 -39.61
N THR A 176 36.67 1.08 -40.73
CA THR A 176 37.24 0.58 -41.99
C THR A 176 37.18 1.59 -43.13
N ALA A 177 36.91 2.86 -42.81
CA ALA A 177 36.88 3.99 -43.72
C ALA A 177 37.19 5.27 -42.94
N ALA A 178 37.38 6.38 -43.66
CA ALA A 178 37.62 7.70 -43.06
C ALA A 178 36.56 8.01 -41.99
N TYR A 179 37.00 8.42 -40.80
CA TYR A 179 36.12 8.59 -39.65
C TYR A 179 36.34 9.95 -38.98
N GLN A 180 35.25 10.68 -38.76
CA GLN A 180 35.23 11.85 -37.88
C GLN A 180 34.80 11.41 -36.48
N ILE A 181 35.58 11.73 -35.45
CA ILE A 181 35.24 11.36 -34.08
C ILE A 181 33.98 12.11 -33.60
N ALA A 182 33.14 11.42 -32.85
CA ALA A 182 31.89 11.96 -32.29
C ALA A 182 31.95 12.02 -30.75
N LEU A 183 31.04 12.77 -30.12
CA LEU A 183 30.95 12.85 -28.66
C LEU A 183 30.84 11.48 -27.99
N SER A 184 30.18 10.53 -28.66
CA SER A 184 30.05 9.14 -28.21
C SER A 184 31.37 8.36 -28.16
N ASP A 185 32.47 8.91 -28.67
CA ASP A 185 33.80 8.31 -28.63
C ASP A 185 34.64 8.76 -27.42
N ALA A 186 34.11 9.65 -26.59
CA ALA A 186 34.77 10.04 -25.34
C ALA A 186 35.04 8.79 -24.48
N GLY A 187 36.32 8.58 -24.12
CA GLY A 187 36.75 7.42 -23.34
C GLY A 187 36.82 6.11 -24.13
N LYS A 188 36.81 6.15 -25.46
CA LYS A 188 36.92 4.96 -26.33
C LYS A 188 38.26 4.89 -27.06
N GLN A 189 38.55 3.69 -27.59
CA GLN A 189 39.61 3.47 -28.57
C GLN A 189 39.01 3.39 -29.98
N ILE A 190 39.50 4.20 -30.91
CA ILE A 190 39.22 4.08 -32.34
C ILE A 190 40.28 3.17 -32.97
N ALA A 191 39.88 2.02 -33.49
CA ALA A 191 40.75 1.14 -34.26
C ALA A 191 40.48 1.35 -35.76
N ILE A 192 41.39 2.04 -36.47
CA ILE A 192 41.21 2.46 -37.87
C ILE A 192 42.08 1.60 -38.79
N THR A 193 41.53 1.10 -39.91
CA THR A 193 42.31 0.34 -40.91
C THR A 193 42.63 1.15 -42.18
N THR A 194 41.86 2.19 -42.51
CA THR A 194 42.08 3.04 -43.70
C THR A 194 41.29 4.35 -43.61
N GLY A 195 41.67 5.35 -44.43
CA GLY A 195 40.97 6.63 -44.61
C GLY A 195 41.29 7.72 -43.57
N GLY A 196 41.97 7.38 -42.47
CA GLY A 196 42.35 8.33 -41.44
C GLY A 196 41.24 8.73 -40.47
N VAL A 197 41.61 9.52 -39.46
CA VAL A 197 40.74 10.00 -38.39
C VAL A 197 40.75 11.53 -38.36
N THR A 198 39.58 12.14 -38.32
CA THR A 198 39.43 13.60 -38.27
C THR A 198 38.77 14.04 -36.97
N ILE A 199 39.36 15.03 -36.32
CA ILE A 199 38.77 15.75 -35.20
C ILE A 199 37.86 16.86 -35.77
N PRO A 200 36.55 16.89 -35.45
CA PRO A 200 35.66 17.96 -35.90
C PRO A 200 36.05 19.30 -35.27
N ALA A 201 35.64 20.40 -35.93
CA ALA A 201 35.74 21.72 -35.33
C ALA A 201 34.89 21.81 -34.05
N ASN A 202 35.37 22.52 -33.03
CA ASN A 202 34.60 22.72 -31.79
C ASN A 202 33.24 23.40 -32.06
N ALA A 203 33.16 24.25 -33.08
CA ALA A 203 31.91 24.89 -33.50
C ALA A 203 30.86 23.89 -34.02
N ALA A 204 31.26 22.72 -34.53
CA ALA A 204 30.37 21.67 -35.00
C ALA A 204 30.09 20.60 -33.92
N VAL A 205 31.13 20.20 -33.18
CA VAL A 205 31.04 19.20 -32.11
C VAL A 205 31.91 19.66 -30.94
N ALA A 206 31.28 20.23 -29.90
CA ALA A 206 31.97 20.75 -28.73
C ALA A 206 32.27 19.62 -27.72
N PHE A 207 33.47 19.04 -27.81
CA PHE A 207 33.93 18.07 -26.82
C PHE A 207 34.27 18.74 -25.49
N PRO A 208 33.87 18.16 -24.34
CA PRO A 208 34.32 18.62 -23.03
C PRO A 208 35.84 18.62 -22.92
N ILE A 209 36.40 19.65 -22.28
CA ILE A 209 37.83 19.69 -21.94
C ILE A 209 38.15 18.49 -21.02
N GLY A 210 39.26 17.81 -21.29
CA GLY A 210 39.64 16.54 -20.65
C GLY A 210 39.18 15.30 -21.40
N THR A 211 38.36 15.43 -22.45
CA THR A 211 38.00 14.27 -23.28
C THR A 211 39.25 13.59 -23.81
N THR A 212 39.32 12.28 -23.63
CA THR A 212 40.41 11.43 -24.09
C THR A 212 39.89 10.39 -25.08
N VAL A 213 40.57 10.25 -26.22
CA VAL A 213 40.28 9.23 -27.24
C VAL A 213 41.60 8.57 -27.63
N VAL A 214 41.66 7.25 -27.62
CA VAL A 214 42.84 6.50 -28.09
C VAL A 214 42.65 6.12 -29.53
N LEU A 215 43.69 6.25 -30.34
CA LEU A 215 43.75 5.82 -31.73
C LEU A 215 44.70 4.63 -31.85
N PHE A 216 44.27 3.60 -32.56
CA PHE A 216 45.11 2.49 -32.98
C PHE A 216 45.02 2.34 -34.49
N ASN A 217 46.17 2.43 -35.16
CA ASN A 217 46.26 2.13 -36.59
C ASN A 217 46.32 0.60 -36.76
N ASN A 218 45.20 -0.02 -37.07
CA ASN A 218 45.12 -1.46 -37.31
C ASN A 218 45.47 -1.81 -38.77
N SER A 219 46.55 -1.23 -39.30
CA SER A 219 47.01 -1.46 -40.68
C SER A 219 48.51 -1.29 -40.84
N GLY A 220 49.05 -1.88 -41.91
CA GLY A 220 50.45 -1.71 -42.34
C GLY A 220 50.74 -0.39 -43.06
N ALA A 221 49.72 0.45 -43.29
CA ALA A 221 49.85 1.74 -43.96
C ALA A 221 49.72 2.90 -42.97
N ASN A 222 50.26 4.06 -43.33
CA ASN A 222 50.11 5.29 -42.55
C ASN A 222 48.66 5.76 -42.52
N GLN A 223 48.20 6.27 -41.36
CA GLN A 223 46.87 6.89 -41.22
C GLN A 223 47.03 8.37 -40.90
N ALA A 224 46.30 9.23 -41.63
CA ALA A 224 46.27 10.65 -41.30
C ALA A 224 45.38 10.88 -40.07
N VAL A 225 45.88 11.66 -39.11
CA VAL A 225 45.11 12.22 -38.00
C VAL A 225 45.02 13.71 -38.22
N ALA A 226 43.86 14.16 -38.68
CA ALA A 226 43.61 15.54 -39.02
C ALA A 226 42.70 16.21 -37.99
N ILE A 227 42.70 17.53 -38.02
CA ILE A 227 41.73 18.38 -37.35
C ILE A 227 41.21 19.38 -38.37
N THR A 228 39.99 19.88 -38.17
CA THR A 228 39.36 20.81 -39.11
C THR A 228 39.92 22.24 -38.94
N THR A 229 39.17 23.18 -38.36
CA THR A 229 39.60 24.57 -38.11
C THR A 229 40.38 24.77 -36.81
N ASP A 230 40.32 23.78 -35.93
CA ASP A 230 40.92 23.83 -34.60
C ASP A 230 42.41 23.47 -34.63
N THR A 231 43.10 23.65 -33.51
CA THR A 231 44.53 23.36 -33.38
C THR A 231 44.76 21.93 -32.87
N LEU A 232 45.50 21.13 -33.64
CA LEU A 232 46.07 19.85 -33.18
C LEU A 232 47.54 20.08 -32.85
N ARG A 233 47.89 20.06 -31.57
CA ARG A 233 49.25 20.26 -31.06
C ARG A 233 49.94 18.94 -30.80
N PHE A 234 51.20 18.84 -31.16
CA PHE A 234 52.01 17.68 -30.83
C PHE A 234 52.66 17.82 -29.45
N ALA A 235 52.42 16.85 -28.57
CA ALA A 235 52.91 16.86 -27.21
C ALA A 235 54.45 17.01 -27.15
N GLY A 236 54.93 17.85 -26.22
CA GLY A 236 56.37 18.09 -26.04
C GLY A 236 57.01 18.99 -27.10
N THR A 237 56.24 19.58 -28.00
CA THR A 237 56.76 20.46 -29.07
C THR A 237 55.92 21.73 -29.23
N THR A 238 56.41 22.68 -30.03
CA THR A 238 55.65 23.86 -30.49
C THR A 238 54.90 23.61 -31.81
N LEU A 239 55.00 22.40 -32.36
CA LEU A 239 54.44 22.06 -33.68
C LEU A 239 52.93 21.82 -33.59
N THR A 240 52.25 22.19 -34.67
CA THR A 240 50.81 21.98 -34.85
C THR A 240 50.51 21.47 -36.26
N GLY A 241 49.31 20.92 -36.44
CA GLY A 241 48.81 20.45 -37.73
C GLY A 241 48.47 18.95 -37.71
N ALA A 242 48.08 18.45 -38.89
CA ALA A 242 47.78 17.03 -39.06
C ALA A 242 49.02 16.16 -38.78
N ARG A 243 48.80 14.99 -38.20
CA ARG A 243 49.84 14.00 -37.86
C ARG A 243 49.66 12.72 -38.64
N THR A 244 50.75 12.01 -38.87
CA THR A 244 50.72 10.68 -39.47
C THR A 244 50.83 9.64 -38.38
N LEU A 245 49.77 8.88 -38.10
CA LEU A 245 49.84 7.71 -37.24
C LEU A 245 50.53 6.57 -37.99
N LEU A 246 51.68 6.13 -37.47
CA LEU A 246 52.52 5.12 -38.10
C LEU A 246 51.83 3.74 -38.15
N PRO A 247 52.28 2.81 -39.00
CA PRO A 247 51.72 1.47 -39.12
C PRO A 247 51.74 0.76 -37.77
N TYR A 248 50.61 0.16 -37.37
CA TYR A 248 50.44 -0.48 -36.06
C TYR A 248 50.75 0.41 -34.85
N GLY A 249 50.78 1.74 -35.05
CA GLY A 249 51.03 2.73 -34.02
C GLY A 249 49.81 3.02 -33.16
N LEU A 250 50.07 3.45 -31.93
CA LEU A 250 49.07 3.96 -30.99
C LEU A 250 49.30 5.46 -30.75
N ALA A 251 48.22 6.24 -30.71
CA ALA A 251 48.26 7.63 -30.27
C ALA A 251 47.08 7.97 -29.37
N THR A 252 47.27 8.92 -28.46
CA THR A 252 46.20 9.43 -27.59
C THR A 252 45.90 10.87 -27.94
N LEU A 253 44.62 11.18 -28.13
CA LEU A 253 44.07 12.51 -28.28
C LEU A 253 43.50 12.99 -26.95
N VAL A 254 43.84 14.20 -26.53
CA VAL A 254 43.27 14.84 -25.33
C VAL A 254 42.81 16.26 -25.67
N LYS A 255 41.56 16.58 -25.36
CA LYS A 255 41.02 17.95 -25.46
C LYS A 255 41.58 18.77 -24.29
N VAL A 256 42.38 19.80 -24.57
CA VAL A 256 43.04 20.61 -23.53
C VAL A 256 42.51 22.03 -23.42
N ASP A 257 41.83 22.52 -24.47
CA ASP A 257 41.20 23.84 -24.52
C ASP A 257 40.08 23.83 -25.58
N ALA A 258 39.21 24.84 -25.58
CA ALA A 258 38.04 24.98 -26.45
C ALA A 258 38.34 24.74 -27.93
N VAL A 259 39.51 25.16 -28.42
CA VAL A 259 39.93 24.96 -29.83
C VAL A 259 41.27 24.22 -29.95
N THR A 260 41.75 23.59 -28.88
CA THR A 260 43.04 22.87 -28.89
C THR A 260 42.90 21.42 -28.45
N TRP A 261 43.41 20.52 -29.28
CA TRP A 261 43.65 19.12 -28.98
C TRP A 261 45.15 18.86 -28.92
N VAL A 262 45.57 17.97 -28.03
CA VAL A 262 46.95 17.46 -27.96
C VAL A 262 46.96 16.01 -28.40
N ILE A 263 47.94 15.66 -29.21
CA ILE A 263 48.22 14.28 -29.61
C ILE A 263 49.61 13.85 -29.15
N SER A 264 49.73 12.61 -28.68
CA SER A 264 51.00 11.96 -28.30
C SER A 264 50.98 10.48 -28.70
N GLY A 265 52.13 9.92 -29.08
CA GLY A 265 52.28 8.51 -29.44
C GLY A 265 53.17 8.26 -30.65
N SER A 266 52.96 7.15 -31.35
CA SER A 266 53.70 6.72 -32.55
C SER A 266 53.29 7.52 -33.79
N ILE A 267 53.56 8.84 -33.77
CA ILE A 267 53.11 9.79 -34.80
C ILE A 267 54.27 10.53 -35.48
N GLY A 268 54.25 10.55 -36.81
CA GLY A 268 55.16 11.28 -37.72
C GLY A 268 54.61 12.63 -38.16
#